data_AF-A0A2M7AV74-F1
#
_entry.id   AF-A0A2M7AV74-F1
#
_cell.length_a   1.000
_cell.length_b   1.000
_cell.length_c   1.000
_cell.angle_alpha   90.00
_cell.angle_beta   90.00
_cell.angle_gamma   90.00
#
_symmetry.space_group_name_H-M   'P 1'
#
loop_
_entity.id
_entity.type
_entity.pdbx_description
1 polymer ?
#
loop_
_entity_poly.entity_id
_entity_poly.type
_entity_poly.pdbx_seq_one_letter_code
_entity_poly.pdbx_strand_id
1 'polypeptide(L)'
;PEKNLALSPAVPRDSSKLFIYNVGTDKIIFDHFYNLDKYLPKDSFMVMNNTKVLQARVTMKKENGGKVVLLFLVNELGVMGDGLLSYLVKVMVDREIKVGERVFFIKKII
;
A
#
# COMPACT_ATOMS: atom_id res chain seq x y z
N PRO A 1 -23.37 19.93 2.93
CA PRO A 1 -23.10 21.26 3.55
C PRO A 1 -21.67 21.30 4.11
N GLU A 2 -20.93 22.38 3.88
CA GLU A 2 -19.52 22.51 4.30
C GLU A 2 -19.32 22.26 5.80
N LYS A 3 -20.30 22.65 6.63
CA LYS A 3 -20.32 22.40 8.09
C LYS A 3 -20.22 20.93 8.54
N ASN A 4 -20.41 19.96 7.64
CA ASN A 4 -20.32 18.53 7.95
C ASN A 4 -18.94 17.93 7.60
N LEU A 5 -18.04 18.70 6.99
CA LEU A 5 -16.68 18.27 6.69
C LEU A 5 -15.80 18.52 7.91
N ALA A 6 -15.30 17.44 8.51
CA ALA A 6 -14.35 17.54 9.60
C ALA A 6 -13.00 18.07 9.06
N LEU A 7 -12.52 19.18 9.62
CA LEU A 7 -11.20 19.75 9.28
C LEU A 7 -10.08 19.17 10.13
N SER A 8 -10.43 18.56 11.25
CA SER A 8 -9.52 17.90 12.19
C SER A 8 -10.13 16.58 12.67
N PRO A 9 -9.31 15.60 13.09
CA PRO A 9 -9.82 14.36 13.68
C PRO A 9 -10.50 14.62 15.02
N ALA A 10 -11.43 13.73 15.38
CA ALA A 10 -12.00 13.71 16.73
C ALA A 10 -10.91 13.38 17.77
N VAL A 11 -11.02 13.99 18.96
CA VAL A 11 -10.09 13.75 20.08
C VAL A 11 -10.93 13.45 21.32
N PRO A 12 -10.84 12.22 21.89
CA PRO A 12 -10.02 11.09 21.45
C PRO A 12 -10.50 10.47 20.11
N ARG A 13 -9.62 9.76 19.40
CA ARG A 13 -9.90 9.27 18.03
C ARG A 13 -11.14 8.39 17.93
N ASP A 14 -11.37 7.57 18.95
CA ASP A 14 -12.47 6.63 19.08
C ASP A 14 -13.82 7.29 19.44
N SER A 15 -13.84 8.59 19.77
CA SER A 15 -15.07 9.39 19.95
C SER A 15 -15.76 9.76 18.63
N SER A 16 -15.20 9.39 17.48
CA SER A 16 -15.87 9.60 16.19
C SER A 16 -17.15 8.78 16.07
N LYS A 17 -18.15 9.32 15.35
CA LYS A 17 -19.40 8.61 15.06
C LYS A 17 -19.13 7.36 14.20
N LEU A 18 -19.73 6.25 14.59
CA LEU A 18 -19.76 4.99 13.87
C LEU A 18 -21.12 4.85 13.18
N PHE A 19 -21.13 4.80 11.85
CA PHE A 19 -22.31 4.52 11.04
C PHE A 19 -22.36 3.02 10.74
N ILE A 20 -23.43 2.37 11.17
CA ILE A 20 -23.61 0.92 11.03
C ILE A 20 -24.81 0.68 10.11
N TYR A 21 -24.56 -0.05 9.03
CA TYR A 21 -25.58 -0.42 8.07
C TYR A 21 -25.71 -1.94 7.96
N ASN A 22 -26.90 -2.45 8.26
CA ASN A 22 -27.20 -3.87 8.12
C ASN A 22 -27.85 -4.13 6.76
N VAL A 23 -27.06 -4.67 5.83
CA VAL A 23 -27.48 -4.94 4.44
C VAL A 23 -28.68 -5.90 4.36
N GLY A 24 -28.77 -6.88 5.25
CA GLY A 24 -29.84 -7.89 5.20
C GLY A 24 -31.20 -7.40 5.70
N THR A 25 -31.22 -6.35 6.52
CA THR A 25 -32.45 -5.81 7.14
C THR A 25 -32.77 -4.36 6.75
N ASP A 26 -31.89 -3.74 5.96
CA ASP A 26 -31.93 -2.33 5.60
C ASP A 26 -31.98 -1.37 6.81
N LYS A 27 -31.42 -1.80 7.94
CA LYS A 27 -31.41 -1.03 9.20
C LYS A 27 -30.16 -0.17 9.32
N ILE A 28 -30.36 1.07 9.76
CA ILE A 28 -29.30 2.02 10.08
C ILE A 28 -29.24 2.22 11.60
N ILE A 29 -28.03 2.13 12.15
CA ILE A 29 -27.74 2.41 13.56
C ILE A 29 -26.57 3.39 13.62
N PHE A 30 -26.65 4.34 14.55
CA PHE A 30 -25.56 5.26 14.86
C PHE A 30 -25.05 4.95 16.26
N ASP A 31 -23.73 4.83 16.39
CA ASP A 31 -23.04 4.71 17.67
C ASP A 31 -21.70 5.47 17.60
N HIS A 32 -20.75 5.17 18.47
CA HIS A 32 -19.39 5.70 18.48
C HIS A 32 -18.37 4.59 18.28
N PHE A 33 -17.18 4.96 17.79
CA PHE A 33 -16.16 3.99 17.39
C PHE A 33 -15.57 3.19 18.56
N TYR A 34 -15.57 3.73 19.78
CA TYR A 34 -15.18 2.98 20.99
C TYR A 34 -16.09 1.78 21.30
N ASN A 35 -17.27 1.69 20.69
CA ASN A 35 -18.21 0.56 20.82
C ASN A 35 -18.10 -0.45 19.65
N LEU A 36 -17.10 -0.32 18.77
CA LEU A 36 -16.99 -1.14 17.56
C LEU A 36 -17.01 -2.66 17.85
N ASP A 37 -16.37 -3.07 18.95
CA ASP A 37 -16.27 -4.46 19.40
C ASP A 37 -17.64 -5.13 19.60
N LYS A 38 -18.68 -4.38 19.98
CA LYS A 38 -20.05 -4.88 20.15
C LYS A 38 -20.69 -5.36 18.84
N TYR A 39 -20.17 -4.91 17.71
CA TYR A 39 -20.74 -5.16 16.38
C TYR A 39 -19.90 -6.13 15.55
N LEU A 40 -18.73 -6.54 16.03
CA LEU A 40 -17.88 -7.51 15.35
C LEU A 40 -18.32 -8.94 15.69
N PRO A 41 -18.46 -9.83 14.70
CA PRO A 41 -18.69 -11.25 14.97
C PRO A 41 -17.55 -11.84 15.81
N LYS A 42 -17.88 -12.79 16.70
CA LYS A 42 -16.93 -13.42 17.63
C LYS A 42 -15.73 -14.06 16.92
N ASP A 43 -15.97 -14.68 15.77
CA ASP A 43 -14.96 -15.36 14.96
C ASP A 43 -14.58 -14.53 13.72
N SER A 44 -14.30 -13.24 13.92
CA SER A 44 -13.84 -12.34 12.86
C SER A 44 -12.37 -11.98 13.02
N PHE A 45 -11.73 -11.64 11.90
CA PHE A 45 -10.36 -11.14 11.87
C PHE A 45 -10.35 -9.72 11.32
N MET A 46 -9.65 -8.81 12.00
CA MET A 46 -9.48 -7.44 11.55
C MET A 46 -8.14 -7.30 10.81
N VAL A 47 -8.21 -7.09 9.49
CA VAL A 47 -7.03 -6.78 8.69
C VAL A 47 -6.76 -5.29 8.78
N MET A 48 -5.71 -4.92 9.52
CA MET A 48 -5.26 -3.53 9.61
C MET A 48 -4.21 -3.25 8.54
N ASN A 49 -4.37 -2.18 7.77
CA ASN A 49 -3.33 -1.73 6.86
C ASN A 49 -2.25 -0.97 7.62
N ASN A 50 -1.05 -1.57 7.72
CA ASN A 50 0.13 -0.91 8.25
C ASN A 50 1.03 -0.42 7.11
N THR A 51 0.87 0.85 6.71
CA THR A 51 1.64 1.43 5.61
C THR A 51 3.05 1.82 6.06
N LYS A 52 4.08 1.33 5.36
CA LYS A 52 5.47 1.78 5.51
C LYS A 52 5.97 2.38 4.20
N VAL A 53 6.58 3.56 4.26
CA VAL A 53 7.24 4.15 3.10
C VAL A 53 8.62 3.53 2.93
N LEU A 54 8.84 2.86 1.80
CA LEU A 54 10.15 2.35 1.38
C LEU A 54 10.65 3.21 0.22
N GLN A 55 11.86 3.75 0.35
CA GLN A 55 12.52 4.51 -0.72
C GLN A 55 13.03 3.53 -1.79
N ALA A 56 12.12 3.08 -2.65
CA ALA A 56 12.37 2.05 -3.64
C ALA A 56 12.22 2.56 -5.09
N ARG A 57 11.97 3.86 -5.28
CA ARG A 57 11.86 4.49 -6.60
C ARG A 57 13.23 4.96 -7.07
N VAL A 58 13.68 4.49 -8.22
CA VAL A 58 14.98 4.86 -8.79
C VAL A 58 14.86 5.19 -10.27
N THR A 59 15.47 6.31 -10.67
CA THR A 59 15.58 6.69 -12.09
C THR A 59 16.83 6.05 -12.70
N MET A 60 16.62 5.30 -13.77
CA MET A 60 17.66 4.58 -14.52
C MET A 60 17.64 5.03 -16.00
N LYS A 61 18.66 4.60 -16.74
CA LYS A 61 18.85 4.91 -18.16
C LYS A 61 18.94 3.60 -18.95
N LYS A 62 18.15 3.48 -20.01
CA LYS A 62 18.24 2.41 -21.00
C LYS A 62 19.55 2.52 -21.77
N GLU A 63 19.98 1.43 -22.40
CA GLU A 63 21.16 1.42 -23.27
C GLU A 63 21.09 2.44 -24.42
N ASN A 64 19.90 2.62 -25.00
CA ASN A 64 19.64 3.64 -26.03
C ASN A 64 19.60 5.09 -25.52
N GLY A 65 19.78 5.30 -24.23
CA GLY A 65 19.83 6.60 -23.60
C GLY A 65 18.51 7.14 -23.04
N GLY A 66 17.39 6.47 -23.29
CA GLY A 66 16.10 6.82 -22.72
C GLY A 66 16.08 6.68 -21.19
N LYS A 67 15.46 7.63 -20.49
CA LYS A 67 15.24 7.52 -19.03
C LYS A 67 14.10 6.55 -18.74
N VAL A 68 14.15 5.85 -17.61
CA VAL A 68 13.10 4.96 -17.10
C VAL A 68 13.07 5.03 -15.58
N VAL A 69 11.88 5.03 -14.98
CA VAL A 69 11.73 5.01 -13.52
C VAL A 69 11.28 3.62 -13.09
N LEU A 70 12.05 3.03 -12.18
CA LEU A 70 11.78 1.72 -11.59
C LEU A 70 11.31 1.90 -10.16
N LEU A 71 10.28 1.16 -9.77
CA LEU A 71 9.90 0.96 -8.38
C LEU A 71 10.23 -0.48 -8.00
N PHE A 72 11.22 -0.66 -7.12
CA PHE A 72 11.63 -1.97 -6.63
C PHE A 72 10.60 -2.50 -5.62
N LEU A 73 10.09 -3.71 -5.87
CA LEU A 73 9.19 -4.43 -4.96
C LEU A 73 10.00 -5.29 -4.01
N VAL A 74 10.73 -4.62 -3.12
CA VAL A 74 11.70 -5.24 -2.19
C VAL A 74 11.06 -6.14 -1.14
N ASN A 75 9.74 -6.04 -0.95
CA ASN A 75 8.94 -6.93 -0.11
C ASN A 75 8.58 -8.26 -0.79
N GLU A 76 8.86 -8.40 -2.09
CA GLU A 76 8.66 -9.61 -2.88
C GLU A 76 10.01 -10.23 -3.31
N LEU A 77 11.06 -10.07 -2.49
CA LEU A 77 12.31 -10.80 -2.70
C LEU A 77 12.04 -12.29 -2.50
N GLY A 78 11.96 -13.03 -3.60
CA GLY A 78 11.82 -14.47 -3.56
C GLY A 78 13.11 -15.10 -3.05
N VAL A 79 13.10 -15.65 -1.84
CA VAL A 79 14.14 -16.58 -1.41
C VAL A 79 13.84 -17.90 -2.10
N MET A 80 14.35 -18.05 -3.33
CA MET A 80 14.21 -19.28 -4.10
C MET A 80 15.60 -19.91 -4.25
N GLY A 81 16.01 -20.61 -3.18
CA GLY A 81 17.08 -21.61 -3.20
C GLY A 81 18.49 -21.15 -3.57
N ASP A 82 19.39 -22.10 -3.43
CA ASP A 82 20.84 -22.01 -3.55
C ASP A 82 21.21 -21.88 -5.04
N GLY A 83 21.02 -20.70 -5.63
CA GLY A 83 21.32 -20.47 -7.05
C GLY A 83 21.08 -19.03 -7.53
N LEU A 84 21.39 -18.79 -8.81
CA LEU A 84 21.28 -17.50 -9.53
C LEU A 84 19.92 -16.78 -9.38
N LEU A 85 18.84 -17.49 -9.02
CA LEU A 85 17.49 -16.93 -8.84
C LEU A 85 17.32 -16.10 -7.55
N SER A 86 18.26 -16.22 -6.61
CA SER A 86 18.31 -15.42 -5.37
C SER A 86 18.50 -13.91 -5.61
N TYR A 87 18.86 -13.49 -6.83
CA TYR A 87 19.11 -12.10 -7.20
C TYR A 87 17.97 -11.44 -7.99
N LEU A 88 16.85 -12.13 -8.20
CA LEU A 88 15.72 -11.55 -8.93
C LEU A 88 14.93 -10.59 -8.04
N VAL A 89 14.93 -9.31 -8.42
CA VAL A 89 14.11 -8.29 -7.78
C VAL A 89 12.98 -7.92 -8.72
N LYS A 90 11.73 -8.09 -8.28
CA LYS A 90 10.57 -7.65 -9.03
C LYS A 90 10.52 -6.12 -9.04
N VAL A 91 10.25 -5.56 -10.21
CA VAL A 91 10.19 -4.10 -10.40
C VAL A 91 8.93 -3.74 -11.16
N MET A 92 8.36 -2.57 -10.84
CA MET A 92 7.40 -1.89 -11.70
C MET A 92 8.12 -0.78 -12.46
N VAL A 93 7.77 -0.62 -13.74
CA VAL A 93 8.39 0.37 -14.64
C VAL A 93 7.34 1.35 -15.13
N ASP A 94 7.74 2.61 -15.31
CA ASP A 94 6.85 3.68 -15.80
C ASP A 94 6.67 3.69 -17.33
N ARG A 95 7.36 2.78 -18.04
CA ARG A 95 7.36 2.65 -19.50
C ARG A 95 7.77 1.25 -19.92
N GLU A 96 7.49 0.89 -21.17
CA GLU A 96 7.82 -0.43 -21.72
C GLU A 96 9.34 -0.72 -21.67
N ILE A 97 9.68 -1.93 -21.22
CA ILE A 97 11.02 -2.52 -21.26
C ILE A 97 10.88 -3.91 -21.86
N LYS A 98 11.71 -4.25 -22.85
CA LYS A 98 11.69 -5.57 -23.49
C LYS A 98 12.47 -6.58 -22.65
N VAL A 99 12.08 -7.85 -22.74
CA VAL A 99 12.83 -8.95 -22.10
C VAL A 99 14.28 -8.96 -22.62
N GLY A 100 15.24 -8.96 -21.70
CA GLY A 100 16.67 -8.91 -22.00
C GLY A 100 17.26 -7.49 -22.16
N GLU A 101 16.43 -6.44 -22.14
CA GLU A 101 16.90 -5.06 -22.19
C GLU A 101 17.61 -4.67 -20.89
N ARG A 102 18.78 -4.01 -21.01
CA ARG A 102 19.59 -3.59 -19.88
C ARG A 102 19.33 -2.13 -19.51
N VAL A 103 19.26 -1.87 -18.21
CA VAL A 103 19.10 -0.53 -17.65
C VAL A 103 20.20 -0.25 -16.64
N PHE A 104 20.66 1.00 -16.60
CA PHE A 104 21.82 1.43 -15.83
C PHE A 104 21.45 2.52 -14.85
N PHE A 105 22.04 2.50 -13.65
CA PHE A 105 21.88 3.59 -12.70
C PHE A 105 22.52 4.88 -13.23
N ILE A 106 21.79 5.99 -13.19
CA ILE A 106 22.25 7.29 -13.71
C ILE A 106 23.36 7.89 -12.83
N LYS A 107 23.43 7.50 -11.55
CA LYS A 107 24.44 7.92 -10.58
C LYS A 107 24.91 6.72 -9.79
N LYS A 108 26.16 6.77 -9.30
CA LYS A 108 26.70 5.79 -8.36
C LYS A 108 25.86 5.86 -7.08
N ILE A 109 25.15 4.78 -6.77
CA ILE A 109 24.46 4.63 -5.48
C ILE A 109 25.56 4.26 -4.48
N ILE A 110 25.76 5.11 -3.46
CA ILE A 110 26.66 4.86 -2.32
C ILE A 110 25.87 4.08 -1.29
#